data_AF-A0A0C4DSB8-F1
#
_entry.id   AF-A0A0C4DSB8-F1
#
_cell.length_a   1.000
_cell.length_b   1.000
_cell.length_c   1.000
_cell.angle_alpha   90.00
_cell.angle_beta   90.00
_cell.angle_gamma   90.00
#
_symmetry.space_group_name_H-M   'P 1'
#
loop_
_entity.id
_entity.type
_entity.pdbx_description
1 polymer ?
#
loop_
_entity_poly.entity_id
_entity_poly.type
_entity_poly.pdbx_seq_one_letter_code
_entity_poly.pdbx_strand_id
1 'polypeptide(L)'
;MGVRIRVAIVGLSPSDKGSWAEESHLAYLRSPLGLSHYEIVALLNPTVNDGVATRERFGLDPTVVKTYADPHVLAKDPDIDLVVCCTTARAHAAAIGPSLRGEPAFVWTINCQRGEILLTSPEGPYLHSDSYAAPELAEPDEHGRRWLRPETITIRVHDHQRDEVTNIHWDWEDWQKQLPVRARVVARLYERFRRRWVKSLKEGWRGVSGGQGTMFEDDDWPRIEDGVTRMRQLDELFKQYDKQART
;
A
#
# COMPACT_ATOMS: atom_id res chain seq x y z
N MET A 1 -5.31 -3.04 -29.56
CA MET A 1 -6.02 -3.15 -28.27
C MET A 1 -5.05 -3.76 -27.26
N GLY A 2 -4.76 -3.07 -26.16
CA GLY A 2 -3.76 -3.52 -25.19
C GLY A 2 -4.26 -4.69 -24.36
N VAL A 3 -3.41 -5.68 -24.10
CA VAL A 3 -3.72 -6.82 -23.21
C VAL A 3 -3.93 -6.30 -21.78
N ARG A 4 -5.14 -6.50 -21.23
CA ARG A 4 -5.47 -6.26 -19.81
C ARG A 4 -5.00 -7.44 -18.96
N ILE A 5 -4.56 -7.17 -17.74
CA ILE A 5 -4.15 -8.18 -16.76
C ILE A 5 -5.39 -8.64 -15.98
N ARG A 6 -5.66 -9.94 -15.96
CA ARG A 6 -6.81 -10.56 -15.31
C ARG A 6 -6.53 -10.77 -13.82
N VAL A 7 -7.29 -10.09 -12.97
CA VAL A 7 -7.03 -9.97 -11.53
C VAL A 7 -8.04 -10.79 -10.73
N ALA A 8 -7.52 -11.55 -9.75
CA ALA A 8 -8.29 -12.13 -8.67
C ALA A 8 -8.09 -11.32 -7.38
N ILE A 9 -9.16 -11.04 -6.64
CA ILE A 9 -9.09 -10.36 -5.34
C ILE A 9 -9.47 -11.34 -4.23
N VAL A 10 -8.57 -11.54 -3.27
CA VAL A 10 -8.79 -12.34 -2.06
C VAL A 10 -9.09 -11.41 -0.89
N GLY A 11 -10.24 -11.60 -0.24
CA GLY A 11 -10.61 -10.84 0.97
C GLY A 11 -11.37 -9.53 0.72
N LEU A 12 -11.94 -9.33 -0.47
CA LEU A 12 -12.95 -8.28 -0.69
C LEU A 12 -14.26 -8.69 0.00
N SER A 13 -14.80 -7.83 0.87
CA SER A 13 -15.90 -8.20 1.76
C SER A 13 -17.27 -7.77 1.22
N PRO A 14 -18.33 -8.59 1.39
CA PRO A 14 -19.70 -8.18 1.12
C PRO A 14 -20.29 -7.28 2.23
N SER A 15 -19.57 -7.09 3.35
CA SER A 15 -20.06 -6.28 4.47
C SER A 15 -20.03 -4.79 4.15
N ASP A 16 -21.10 -4.07 4.50
CA ASP A 16 -21.17 -2.59 4.37
C ASP A 16 -20.18 -1.82 5.26
N LYS A 17 -19.44 -2.52 6.13
CA LYS A 17 -18.30 -1.94 6.83
C LYS A 17 -17.14 -1.87 5.84
N GLY A 18 -16.84 -0.66 5.33
CA GLY A 18 -15.75 -0.38 4.40
C GLY A 18 -14.48 -1.17 4.74
N SER A 19 -13.88 -1.77 3.72
CA SER A 19 -12.72 -2.67 3.88
C SER A 19 -11.47 -2.10 3.21
N TRP A 20 -10.29 -2.49 3.70
CA TRP A 20 -9.03 -2.12 3.06
C TRP A 20 -9.04 -2.51 1.57
N ALA A 21 -9.50 -3.72 1.24
CA ALA A 21 -9.60 -4.20 -0.13
C ALA A 21 -10.49 -3.29 -1.02
N GLU A 22 -11.59 -2.76 -0.47
CA GLU A 22 -12.51 -1.86 -1.17
C GLU A 22 -11.89 -0.47 -1.39
N GLU A 23 -11.34 0.13 -0.33
CA GLU A 23 -10.90 1.52 -0.35
C GLU A 23 -9.50 1.73 -0.96
N SER A 24 -8.73 0.66 -1.13
CA SER A 24 -7.39 0.69 -1.74
C SER A 24 -7.36 0.03 -3.12
N HIS A 25 -7.44 -1.30 -3.18
CA HIS A 25 -7.27 -2.09 -4.38
C HIS A 25 -8.42 -1.90 -5.37
N LEU A 26 -9.67 -2.08 -4.91
CA LEU A 26 -10.84 -1.96 -5.77
C LEU A 26 -10.99 -0.52 -6.30
N ALA A 27 -10.71 0.48 -5.47
CA ALA A 27 -10.71 1.89 -5.87
C ALA A 27 -9.77 2.17 -7.05
N TYR A 28 -8.52 1.69 -7.02
CA TYR A 28 -7.61 1.85 -8.17
C TYR A 28 -8.08 1.03 -9.38
N LEU A 29 -8.47 -0.24 -9.18
CA LEU A 29 -8.90 -1.13 -10.27
C LEU A 29 -10.13 -0.62 -11.03
N ARG A 30 -10.96 0.22 -10.38
CA ARG A 30 -12.13 0.89 -10.98
C ARG A 30 -11.85 2.25 -11.58
N SER A 31 -10.68 2.83 -11.32
CA SER A 31 -10.31 4.12 -11.91
C SER A 31 -10.18 4.00 -13.45
N PRO A 32 -10.30 5.10 -14.21
CA PRO A 32 -10.10 5.07 -15.66
C PRO A 32 -8.77 4.43 -16.08
N LEU A 33 -7.70 4.70 -15.31
CA LEU A 33 -6.38 4.11 -15.56
C LEU A 33 -6.38 2.60 -15.24
N GLY A 34 -6.95 2.20 -14.10
CA GLY A 34 -7.09 0.80 -13.71
C GLY A 34 -7.86 -0.01 -14.76
N LEU A 35 -9.01 0.49 -15.23
CA LEU A 35 -9.83 -0.16 -16.26
C LEU A 35 -9.12 -0.28 -17.61
N SER A 36 -8.15 0.60 -17.90
CA SER A 36 -7.32 0.53 -19.11
C SER A 36 -6.23 -0.54 -19.05
N HIS A 37 -5.94 -1.08 -17.86
CA HIS A 37 -4.81 -1.99 -17.61
C HIS A 37 -5.23 -3.34 -17.04
N TYR A 38 -6.33 -3.39 -16.31
CA TYR A 38 -6.74 -4.52 -15.49
C TYR A 38 -8.21 -4.88 -15.72
N GLU A 39 -8.53 -6.14 -15.48
CA GLU A 39 -9.88 -6.67 -15.48
C GLU A 39 -10.05 -7.59 -14.29
N ILE A 40 -11.04 -7.34 -13.44
CA ILE A 40 -11.35 -8.22 -12.30
C ILE A 40 -12.09 -9.43 -12.88
N VAL A 41 -11.55 -10.63 -12.70
CA VAL A 41 -12.12 -11.89 -13.24
C VAL A 41 -12.43 -12.92 -12.16
N ALA A 42 -11.96 -12.71 -10.94
CA ALA A 42 -12.18 -13.65 -9.86
C ALA A 42 -12.23 -12.99 -8.48
N LEU A 43 -13.02 -13.58 -7.59
CA LEU A 43 -13.03 -13.30 -6.16
C LEU A 43 -12.73 -14.58 -5.38
N LEU A 44 -12.00 -14.46 -4.27
CA LEU A 44 -11.88 -15.51 -3.28
C LEU A 44 -12.35 -15.00 -1.91
N ASN A 45 -13.31 -15.73 -1.36
CA ASN A 45 -13.96 -15.45 -0.09
C ASN A 45 -14.04 -16.74 0.75
N PRO A 46 -14.38 -16.66 2.05
CA PRO A 46 -14.52 -17.86 2.90
C PRO A 46 -15.51 -18.89 2.33
N THR A 47 -16.57 -18.41 1.67
CA THR A 47 -17.52 -19.26 0.94
C THR A 47 -17.80 -18.70 -0.46
N VAL A 48 -18.27 -19.56 -1.37
CA VAL A 48 -18.73 -19.14 -2.71
C VAL A 48 -19.86 -18.12 -2.60
N ASN A 49 -20.79 -18.32 -1.66
CA ASN A 49 -21.91 -17.42 -1.45
C ASN A 49 -21.46 -16.02 -0.98
N ASP A 50 -20.43 -15.92 -0.13
CA ASP A 50 -19.84 -14.64 0.24
C ASP A 50 -19.24 -13.93 -0.99
N GLY A 51 -18.63 -14.69 -1.89
CA GLY A 51 -18.14 -14.18 -3.18
C GLY A 51 -19.27 -13.68 -4.08
N VAL A 52 -20.40 -14.40 -4.15
CA VAL A 52 -21.59 -13.97 -4.89
C VAL A 52 -22.16 -12.67 -4.31
N ALA A 53 -22.33 -12.61 -2.99
CA ALA A 53 -22.81 -11.40 -2.31
C ALA A 53 -21.85 -10.21 -2.51
N THR A 54 -20.54 -10.46 -2.51
CA THR A 54 -19.52 -9.44 -2.78
C THR A 54 -19.65 -8.92 -4.21
N ARG A 55 -19.77 -9.84 -5.18
CA ARG A 55 -19.98 -9.51 -6.59
C ARG A 55 -21.23 -8.66 -6.79
N GLU A 56 -22.34 -9.01 -6.15
CA GLU A 56 -23.60 -8.27 -6.21
C GLU A 56 -23.47 -6.86 -5.61
N ARG A 57 -22.92 -6.75 -4.39
CA ARG A 57 -22.70 -5.46 -3.70
C ARG A 57 -21.91 -4.48 -4.57
N PHE A 58 -20.90 -4.98 -5.26
CA PHE A 58 -20.05 -4.16 -6.08
C PHE A 58 -20.52 -4.08 -7.55
N GLY A 59 -21.52 -4.83 -7.97
CA GLY A 59 -21.98 -4.85 -9.37
C GLY A 59 -20.93 -5.38 -10.35
N LEU A 60 -20.19 -6.43 -9.98
CA LEU A 60 -19.28 -7.10 -10.91
C LEU A 60 -20.06 -8.11 -11.77
N ASP A 61 -19.70 -8.23 -13.04
CA ASP A 61 -20.43 -9.07 -14.00
C ASP A 61 -20.29 -10.57 -13.64
N PRO A 62 -21.40 -11.31 -13.40
CA PRO A 62 -21.36 -12.73 -13.06
C PRO A 62 -20.87 -13.63 -14.20
N THR A 63 -20.88 -13.15 -15.44
CA THR A 63 -20.35 -13.89 -16.60
C THR A 63 -18.84 -13.77 -16.74
N VAL A 64 -18.25 -12.73 -16.13
CA VAL A 64 -16.80 -12.47 -16.14
C VAL A 64 -16.15 -12.86 -14.82
N VAL A 65 -16.80 -12.57 -13.69
CA VAL A 65 -16.23 -12.71 -12.34
C VAL A 65 -16.63 -14.03 -11.69
N LYS A 66 -15.70 -14.99 -11.69
CA LYS A 66 -15.81 -16.27 -11.00
C LYS A 66 -15.63 -16.10 -9.48
N THR A 67 -16.29 -16.93 -8.68
CA THR A 67 -16.21 -16.90 -7.21
C THR A 67 -15.63 -18.20 -6.68
N TYR A 68 -14.59 -18.10 -5.87
CA TYR A 68 -13.86 -19.24 -5.31
C TYR A 68 -13.94 -19.24 -3.78
N ALA A 69 -13.88 -20.43 -3.19
CA ALA A 69 -13.72 -20.64 -1.75
C ALA A 69 -12.43 -21.39 -1.38
N ASP A 70 -11.73 -21.95 -2.37
CA ASP A 70 -10.49 -22.71 -2.19
C ASP A 70 -9.34 -22.01 -2.93
N PRO A 71 -8.28 -21.55 -2.21
CA PRO A 71 -7.14 -20.89 -2.84
C PRO A 71 -6.34 -21.81 -3.77
N HIS A 72 -6.35 -23.14 -3.56
CA HIS A 72 -5.69 -24.08 -4.45
C HIS A 72 -6.42 -24.25 -5.78
N VAL A 73 -7.74 -24.08 -5.79
CA VAL A 73 -8.54 -24.08 -7.03
C VAL A 73 -8.33 -22.76 -7.77
N LEU A 74 -8.36 -21.63 -7.06
CA LEU A 74 -8.07 -20.30 -7.63
C LEU A 74 -6.69 -20.28 -8.30
N ALA A 75 -5.65 -20.78 -7.61
CA ALA A 75 -4.27 -20.75 -8.11
C ALA A 75 -4.04 -21.59 -9.39
N LYS A 76 -4.96 -22.50 -9.72
CA LYS A 76 -4.89 -23.34 -10.93
C LYS A 76 -5.69 -22.77 -12.10
N ASP A 77 -6.45 -21.70 -11.91
CA ASP A 77 -7.25 -21.11 -12.99
C ASP A 77 -6.30 -20.42 -14.00
N PRO A 78 -6.19 -20.92 -15.26
CA PRO A 78 -5.35 -20.31 -16.28
C PRO A 78 -5.88 -18.95 -16.73
N ASP A 79 -7.09 -18.56 -16.29
CA ASP A 79 -7.68 -17.28 -16.59
C ASP A 79 -7.25 -16.15 -15.65
N ILE A 80 -6.38 -16.42 -14.68
CA ILE A 80 -5.92 -15.45 -13.67
C ILE A 80 -4.44 -15.14 -13.90
N ASP A 81 -4.13 -13.85 -14.06
CA ASP A 81 -2.78 -13.34 -14.27
C ASP A 81 -2.15 -12.80 -12.98
N LEU A 82 -2.98 -12.27 -12.07
CA LEU A 82 -2.56 -11.64 -10.83
C LEU A 82 -3.52 -11.97 -9.69
N VAL A 83 -3.00 -12.45 -8.56
CA VAL A 83 -3.77 -12.61 -7.32
C VAL A 83 -3.39 -11.50 -6.34
N VAL A 84 -4.38 -10.74 -5.88
CA VAL A 84 -4.23 -9.66 -4.91
C VAL A 84 -4.79 -10.14 -3.57
N CYS A 85 -3.92 -10.36 -2.60
CA CYS A 85 -4.32 -10.86 -1.28
C CYS A 85 -4.41 -9.75 -0.23
N CYS A 86 -5.60 -9.54 0.34
CA CYS A 86 -5.92 -8.39 1.20
C CYS A 86 -6.39 -8.79 2.61
N THR A 87 -5.89 -9.89 3.17
CA THR A 87 -6.25 -10.32 4.53
C THR A 87 -5.65 -9.41 5.61
N THR A 88 -6.39 -9.15 6.68
CA THR A 88 -6.14 -8.03 7.61
C THR A 88 -5.00 -8.29 8.61
N ALA A 89 -4.18 -7.26 8.84
CA ALA A 89 -3.42 -7.06 10.08
C ALA A 89 -4.20 -6.07 10.95
N ARG A 90 -5.18 -6.54 11.73
CA ARG A 90 -6.03 -5.66 12.56
C ARG A 90 -5.67 -5.79 14.04
N ALA A 91 -5.10 -4.72 14.63
CA ALA A 91 -5.35 -4.24 16.02
C ALA A 91 -4.37 -3.16 16.53
N HIS A 92 -3.74 -2.33 15.68
CA HIS A 92 -2.74 -1.38 16.20
C HIS A 92 -3.33 -0.12 16.86
N ALA A 93 -4.35 0.52 16.27
CA ALA A 93 -4.91 1.76 16.81
C ALA A 93 -5.72 1.60 18.12
N ALA A 94 -6.35 0.43 18.34
CA ALA A 94 -7.15 0.16 19.53
C ALA A 94 -6.31 -0.05 20.81
N ALA A 95 -4.98 -0.07 20.70
CA ALA A 95 -4.07 -0.35 21.80
C ALA A 95 -3.59 0.90 22.57
N ILE A 96 -3.89 2.13 22.10
CA ILE A 96 -3.49 3.36 22.80
C ILE A 96 -4.44 3.61 23.97
N GLY A 97 -3.90 3.56 25.20
CA GLY A 97 -4.67 3.71 26.44
C GLY A 97 -5.26 5.13 26.64
N PRO A 98 -6.25 5.29 27.55
CA PRO A 98 -6.99 6.54 27.75
C PRO A 98 -6.12 7.77 28.11
N SER A 99 -4.96 7.55 28.72
CA SER A 99 -4.03 8.60 29.17
C SER A 99 -3.26 9.28 28.05
N LEU A 100 -3.23 8.69 26.85
CA LEU A 100 -2.49 9.21 25.68
C LEU A 100 -3.44 9.71 24.58
N ARG A 101 -4.71 9.93 24.92
CA ARG A 101 -5.72 10.45 23.98
C ARG A 101 -5.35 11.87 23.56
N GLY A 102 -5.19 12.09 22.26
CA GLY A 102 -4.84 13.39 21.66
C GLY A 102 -3.37 13.55 21.31
N GLU A 103 -2.50 12.65 21.79
CA GLU A 103 -1.11 12.58 21.33
C GLU A 103 -1.04 11.88 19.95
N PRO A 104 -0.06 12.23 19.09
CA PRO A 104 0.16 11.49 17.86
C PRO A 104 0.48 10.02 18.15
N ALA A 105 -0.19 9.10 17.44
CA ALA A 105 0.00 7.67 17.60
C ALA A 105 1.42 7.19 17.23
N PHE A 106 2.15 7.97 16.45
CA PHE A 106 3.54 7.68 16.12
C PHE A 106 4.38 8.94 16.08
N VAL A 107 5.37 8.99 16.97
CA VAL A 107 6.46 9.97 16.95
C VAL A 107 7.75 9.20 16.92
N TRP A 108 8.57 9.45 15.90
CA TRP A 108 9.88 8.83 15.76
C TRP A 108 10.94 9.90 15.59
N THR A 109 11.97 9.85 16.43
CA THR A 109 13.12 10.74 16.36
C THR A 109 14.41 9.98 16.11
N ILE A 110 15.28 10.57 15.29
CA ILE A 110 16.68 10.16 15.17
C ILE A 110 17.52 11.37 15.57
N ASN A 111 18.33 11.22 16.63
CA ASN A 111 19.23 12.26 17.11
C ASN A 111 20.67 11.94 16.71
N CYS A 112 21.33 12.87 16.05
CA CYS A 112 22.73 12.79 15.65
C CYS A 112 23.51 13.99 16.20
N GLN A 113 24.85 13.93 16.18
CA GLN A 113 25.68 15.02 16.70
C GLN A 113 25.46 16.38 16.01
N ARG A 114 25.10 16.36 14.72
CA ARG A 114 24.94 17.57 13.88
C ARG A 114 23.50 17.92 13.56
N GLY A 115 22.54 17.14 14.02
CA GLY A 115 21.13 17.38 13.73
C GLY A 115 20.24 16.25 14.18
N GLU A 116 18.94 16.48 14.07
CA GLU A 116 17.92 15.50 14.40
C GLU A 116 16.83 15.46 13.32
N ILE A 117 16.19 14.30 13.19
CA ILE A 117 15.01 14.08 12.36
C ILE A 117 13.86 13.76 13.29
N LEU A 118 12.73 14.40 13.07
CA LEU A 118 11.48 14.16 13.78
C LEU A 118 10.38 13.85 12.77
N LEU A 119 9.88 12.62 12.83
CA LEU A 119 8.72 12.15 12.09
C LEU A 119 7.52 12.07 13.04
N THR A 120 6.44 12.76 12.68
CA THR A 120 5.18 12.69 13.42
C THR A 120 4.09 12.19 12.48
N SER A 121 3.41 11.12 12.88
CA SER A 121 2.22 10.60 12.21
C SER A 121 1.07 10.46 13.20
N PRO A 122 -0.08 11.09 12.93
CA PRO A 122 -1.19 11.17 13.88
C PRO A 122 -1.80 9.84 14.32
N GLU A 123 -1.94 8.88 13.40
CA GLU A 123 -2.80 7.71 13.62
C GLU A 123 -2.03 6.37 13.51
N GLY A 124 -0.73 6.40 13.24
CA GLY A 124 0.11 5.22 13.36
C GLY A 124 1.40 5.24 12.53
N PRO A 125 2.17 4.15 12.53
CA PRO A 125 3.45 4.07 11.81
C PRO A 125 3.29 3.89 10.29
N TYR A 126 2.08 3.82 9.76
CA TYR A 126 1.82 3.53 8.34
C TYR A 126 1.70 4.80 7.52
N LEU A 127 2.86 5.44 7.27
CA LEU A 127 2.94 6.76 6.65
C LEU A 127 2.28 6.89 5.26
N HIS A 128 1.99 5.77 4.60
CA HIS A 128 1.46 5.70 3.25
C HIS A 128 0.02 5.15 3.17
N SER A 129 -0.68 4.91 4.30
CA SER A 129 -1.97 4.19 4.34
C SER A 129 -3.14 5.05 4.84
N ASP A 130 -3.35 5.10 6.15
CA ASP A 130 -4.49 5.71 6.82
C ASP A 130 -4.07 6.45 8.09
N SER A 131 -2.76 6.60 8.29
CA SER A 131 -2.20 7.28 9.45
C SER A 131 -2.25 8.82 9.34
N TYR A 132 -3.19 9.35 8.55
CA TYR A 132 -3.28 10.75 8.10
C TYR A 132 -4.37 11.57 8.78
N ALA A 133 -5.17 10.98 9.66
CA ALA A 133 -6.26 11.72 10.28
C ALA A 133 -5.69 12.69 11.30
N ALA A 134 -6.07 13.96 11.23
CA ALA A 134 -5.87 14.88 12.35
C ALA A 134 -7.22 15.05 13.06
N PRO A 135 -7.27 14.99 14.40
CA PRO A 135 -8.50 15.19 15.18
C PRO A 135 -9.24 16.50 14.86
N GLU A 136 -8.50 17.50 14.39
CA GLU A 136 -8.98 18.86 14.11
C GLU A 136 -9.63 19.00 12.72
N LEU A 137 -9.53 17.99 11.85
CA LEU A 137 -9.99 18.00 10.46
C LEU A 137 -11.18 17.05 10.25
N ALA A 138 -12.12 17.06 11.19
CA ALA A 138 -13.25 16.13 11.27
C ALA A 138 -14.29 16.24 10.13
N GLU A 139 -14.26 17.35 9.38
CA GLU A 139 -15.17 17.59 8.26
C GLU A 139 -14.68 16.88 6.99
N PRO A 140 -15.58 16.19 6.26
CA PRO A 140 -15.23 15.55 5.01
C PRO A 140 -14.78 16.58 3.97
N ASP A 141 -13.85 16.18 3.11
CA ASP A 141 -13.47 17.02 1.97
C ASP A 141 -14.58 17.10 0.91
N GLU A 142 -14.34 17.89 -0.15
CA GLU A 142 -15.28 18.11 -1.24
C GLU A 142 -15.77 16.82 -1.95
N HIS A 143 -15.07 15.70 -1.75
CA HIS A 143 -15.41 14.38 -2.28
C HIS A 143 -16.04 13.46 -1.21
N GLY A 144 -16.42 14.00 -0.04
CA GLY A 144 -17.00 13.24 1.07
C GLY A 144 -16.00 12.43 1.89
N ARG A 145 -14.68 12.61 1.69
CA ARG A 145 -13.65 11.80 2.36
C ARG A 145 -13.36 12.40 3.74
N ARG A 146 -13.57 11.62 4.79
CA ARG A 146 -13.63 12.10 6.18
C ARG A 146 -12.29 12.09 6.94
N TRP A 147 -11.22 11.50 6.39
CA TRP A 147 -10.04 11.11 7.20
C TRP A 147 -8.67 11.12 6.48
N LEU A 148 -8.43 11.99 5.48
CA LEU A 148 -7.25 11.84 4.62
C LEU A 148 -6.60 13.18 4.23
N ARG A 149 -5.55 13.57 4.96
CA ARG A 149 -4.71 14.74 4.70
C ARG A 149 -3.23 14.34 4.86
N PRO A 150 -2.53 13.97 3.77
CA PRO A 150 -1.11 13.59 3.80
C PRO A 150 -0.21 14.61 4.52
N GLU A 151 -0.61 15.88 4.50
CA GLU A 151 0.10 17.03 5.10
C GLU A 151 0.19 16.94 6.62
N THR A 152 -0.60 16.07 7.25
CA THR A 152 -0.57 15.82 8.70
C THR A 152 0.60 14.96 9.14
N ILE A 153 1.25 14.25 8.21
CA ILE A 153 2.51 13.56 8.49
C ILE A 153 3.64 14.54 8.23
N THR A 154 4.34 14.93 9.29
CA THR A 154 5.42 15.90 9.21
C THR A 154 6.77 15.20 9.34
N ILE A 155 7.71 15.61 8.50
CA ILE A 155 9.13 15.23 8.59
C ILE A 155 9.87 16.52 8.85
N ARG A 156 10.38 16.71 10.07
CA ARG A 156 11.17 17.88 10.44
C ARG A 156 12.64 17.48 10.57
N VAL A 157 13.52 18.34 10.07
CA VAL A 157 14.97 18.21 10.23
C VAL A 157 15.45 19.43 10.97
N HIS A 158 16.17 19.23 12.07
CA HIS A 158 16.82 20.30 12.80
C HIS A 158 18.34 20.22 12.59
N ASP A 159 18.92 21.26 12.02
CA ASP A 159 20.37 21.43 11.88
C ASP A 159 20.92 22.13 13.12
N HIS A 160 21.67 21.41 13.96
CA HIS A 160 22.19 21.95 15.22
C HIS A 160 23.27 23.03 15.01
N GLN A 161 23.95 23.05 13.85
CA GLN A 161 24.99 24.05 13.59
C GLN A 161 24.38 25.40 13.23
N ARG A 162 23.22 25.38 12.56
CA ARG A 162 22.47 26.57 12.16
C ARG A 162 21.36 26.94 13.15
N ASP A 163 21.03 26.03 14.07
CA ASP A 163 19.89 26.13 14.97
C ASP A 163 18.58 26.36 14.19
N GLU A 164 18.43 25.62 13.09
CA GLU A 164 17.33 25.80 12.13
C GLU A 164 16.51 24.50 12.01
N VAL A 165 15.18 24.63 12.16
CA VAL A 165 14.24 23.54 11.94
C VAL A 165 13.53 23.74 10.60
N THR A 166 13.73 22.80 9.68
CA THR A 166 13.07 22.78 8.37
C THR A 166 12.01 21.69 8.33
N ASN A 167 10.80 22.02 7.86
CA ASN A 167 9.81 21.03 7.50
C ASN A 167 10.09 20.51 6.08
N ILE A 168 10.42 19.22 5.97
CA ILE A 168 10.62 18.55 4.70
C ILE A 168 9.25 18.25 4.10
N HIS A 169 8.92 19.01 3.07
CA HIS A 169 7.70 18.81 2.31
C HIS A 169 7.77 17.49 1.54
N TRP A 170 6.69 16.71 1.63
CA TRP A 170 6.49 15.53 0.81
C TRP A 170 5.03 15.55 0.31
N ASP A 171 4.80 14.96 -0.86
CA ASP A 171 3.47 14.87 -1.44
C ASP A 171 3.40 13.67 -2.37
N TRP A 172 2.18 13.27 -2.72
CA TRP A 172 1.89 12.26 -3.73
C TRP A 172 2.16 12.79 -5.14
N GLU A 173 2.44 11.89 -6.08
CA GLU A 173 2.49 12.26 -7.50
C GLU A 173 1.10 12.71 -7.98
N ASP A 174 1.04 13.64 -8.94
CA ASP A 174 -0.23 14.27 -9.34
C ASP A 174 -1.29 13.27 -9.85
N TRP A 175 -0.86 12.21 -10.50
CA TRP A 175 -1.78 11.15 -10.94
C TRP A 175 -2.32 10.32 -9.77
N GLN A 176 -1.55 10.14 -8.69
CA GLN A 176 -2.02 9.46 -7.49
C GLN A 176 -3.05 10.33 -6.75
N LYS A 177 -2.96 11.65 -6.85
CA LYS A 177 -3.92 12.56 -6.20
C LYS A 177 -5.36 12.36 -6.67
N GLN A 178 -5.53 11.87 -7.89
CA GLN A 178 -6.83 11.53 -8.50
C GLN A 178 -7.46 10.27 -7.88
N LEU A 179 -6.70 9.51 -7.09
CA LEU A 179 -7.15 8.31 -6.41
C LEU A 179 -7.50 8.61 -4.94
N PRO A 180 -8.41 7.83 -4.33
CA PRO A 180 -8.56 7.80 -2.87
C PRO A 180 -7.21 7.56 -2.18
N VAL A 181 -6.94 8.19 -1.04
CA VAL A 181 -5.59 8.18 -0.44
C VAL A 181 -5.07 6.77 -0.15
N ARG A 182 -5.93 5.87 0.37
CA ARG A 182 -5.57 4.45 0.59
C ARG A 182 -5.19 3.72 -0.71
N ALA A 183 -5.71 4.16 -1.85
CA ALA A 183 -5.39 3.59 -3.16
C ALA A 183 -4.05 4.09 -3.72
N ARG A 184 -3.52 5.24 -3.25
CA ARG A 184 -2.31 5.86 -3.82
C ARG A 184 -1.08 4.98 -3.69
N VAL A 185 -0.87 4.38 -2.52
CA VAL A 185 0.28 3.50 -2.28
C VAL A 185 0.23 2.25 -3.15
N VAL A 186 -0.92 1.58 -3.21
CA VAL A 186 -1.08 0.35 -4.00
C VAL A 186 -1.04 0.64 -5.50
N ALA A 187 -1.53 1.80 -5.94
CA ALA A 187 -1.52 2.19 -7.34
C ALA A 187 -0.11 2.25 -7.93
N ARG A 188 0.88 2.74 -7.17
CA ARG A 188 2.28 2.77 -7.63
C ARG A 188 2.80 1.34 -7.91
N LEU A 189 2.42 0.37 -7.08
CA LEU A 189 2.80 -1.04 -7.28
C LEU A 189 2.15 -1.63 -8.53
N TYR A 190 0.85 -1.36 -8.74
CA TYR A 190 0.16 -1.77 -9.97
C TYR A 190 0.80 -1.15 -11.21
N GLU A 191 1.10 0.14 -11.22
CA GLU A 191 1.74 0.79 -12.37
C GLU A 191 3.11 0.17 -12.69
N ARG A 192 3.92 -0.11 -11.67
CA ARG A 192 5.21 -0.78 -11.84
C ARG A 192 5.06 -2.21 -12.37
N PHE A 193 4.11 -2.99 -11.82
CA PHE A 193 3.84 -4.35 -12.31
C PHE A 193 3.38 -4.35 -13.77
N ARG A 194 2.47 -3.43 -14.12
CA ARG A 194 1.98 -3.27 -15.50
C ARG A 194 3.13 -2.99 -16.47
N ARG A 195 4.02 -2.06 -16.13
CA ARG A 195 5.19 -1.73 -16.97
C ARG A 195 6.08 -2.96 -17.18
N ARG A 196 6.36 -3.74 -16.12
CA ARG A 196 7.12 -4.98 -16.23
C ARG A 196 6.44 -6.00 -17.14
N TRP A 197 5.14 -6.21 -16.94
CA TRP A 197 4.36 -7.13 -17.75
C TRP A 197 4.45 -6.77 -19.24
N VAL A 198 4.20 -5.52 -19.60
CA VAL A 198 4.30 -5.04 -20.98
C VAL A 198 5.71 -5.25 -21.55
N LYS A 199 6.74 -4.98 -20.76
CA LYS A 199 8.13 -5.21 -21.19
C LYS A 199 8.41 -6.69 -21.46
N SER A 200 7.96 -7.60 -20.58
CA SER A 200 8.15 -9.05 -20.77
C SER A 200 7.52 -9.58 -22.05
N LEU A 201 6.35 -9.05 -22.43
CA LEU A 201 5.70 -9.39 -23.70
C LEU A 201 6.53 -8.93 -24.91
N LYS A 202 7.14 -7.75 -24.85
CA LYS A 202 8.01 -7.22 -25.92
C LYS A 202 9.32 -7.97 -26.05
N GLU A 203 9.85 -8.51 -24.96
CA GLU A 203 11.08 -9.31 -24.93
C GLU A 203 10.90 -10.73 -25.51
N GLY A 204 9.73 -11.04 -26.09
CA GLY A 204 9.48 -12.29 -26.80
C GLY A 204 9.01 -13.45 -25.92
N TRP A 205 8.58 -13.17 -24.70
CA TRP A 205 8.05 -14.19 -23.80
C TRP A 205 6.66 -14.66 -24.27
N ARG A 206 6.49 -15.98 -24.45
CA ARG A 206 5.30 -16.62 -25.08
C ARG A 206 4.45 -17.46 -24.13
N GLY A 207 4.64 -17.37 -22.81
CA GLY A 207 3.76 -18.04 -21.87
C GLY A 207 2.42 -17.31 -21.72
N VAL A 208 1.42 -17.98 -21.16
CA VAL A 208 0.04 -17.46 -21.00
C VAL A 208 -0.06 -16.38 -19.91
N SER A 209 0.99 -16.19 -19.09
CA SER A 209 1.00 -15.33 -17.90
C SER A 209 2.27 -14.46 -17.81
N GLY A 210 2.26 -13.27 -18.42
CA GLY A 210 3.40 -12.32 -18.34
C GLY A 210 3.93 -12.08 -16.92
N GLY A 211 5.06 -11.39 -16.79
CA GLY A 211 5.62 -11.05 -15.47
C GLY A 211 6.63 -12.05 -14.87
N GLN A 212 7.12 -13.03 -15.64
CA GLN A 212 8.34 -13.78 -15.26
C GLN A 212 9.62 -13.05 -15.73
N GLY A 213 10.68 -13.08 -14.91
CA GLY A 213 12.01 -12.51 -15.16
C GLY A 213 12.52 -11.66 -13.99
N THR A 214 13.80 -11.28 -14.00
CA THR A 214 14.39 -10.44 -12.95
C THR A 214 13.69 -9.08 -12.90
N MET A 215 13.19 -8.71 -11.71
CA MET A 215 12.72 -7.34 -11.44
C MET A 215 13.89 -6.37 -11.65
N PHE A 216 13.59 -5.21 -12.26
CA PHE A 216 14.58 -4.25 -12.74
C PHE A 216 15.61 -3.83 -11.68
N GLU A 217 16.82 -3.49 -12.13
CA GLU A 217 17.79 -2.71 -11.33
C GLU A 217 17.42 -1.22 -11.27
N ASP A 218 16.70 -0.69 -12.28
CA ASP A 218 16.51 0.76 -12.48
C ASP A 218 15.16 1.33 -12.00
N ASP A 219 14.20 0.50 -11.54
CA ASP A 219 12.85 0.96 -11.14
C ASP A 219 12.67 1.12 -9.62
N ASP A 220 13.76 1.08 -8.84
CA ASP A 220 13.76 1.16 -7.37
C ASP A 220 12.74 0.19 -6.72
N TRP A 221 12.72 -1.06 -7.18
CA TRP A 221 12.01 -2.10 -6.44
C TRP A 221 12.86 -2.53 -5.25
N PRO A 222 12.30 -2.62 -4.04
CA PRO A 222 13.01 -3.22 -2.92
C PRO A 222 13.29 -4.68 -3.26
N ARG A 223 14.57 -5.06 -3.40
CA ARG A 223 14.98 -6.45 -3.64
C ARG A 223 15.29 -7.14 -2.31
N ILE A 224 15.31 -8.48 -2.33
CA ILE A 224 15.76 -9.27 -1.19
C ILE A 224 17.21 -8.89 -0.84
N GLU A 225 18.04 -8.67 -1.85
CA GLU A 225 19.42 -8.23 -1.71
C GLU A 225 19.54 -6.85 -1.06
N ASP A 226 18.63 -5.93 -1.36
CA ASP A 226 18.58 -4.62 -0.70
C ASP A 226 18.22 -4.79 0.78
N GLY A 227 17.28 -5.68 1.10
CA GLY A 227 16.94 -6.08 2.46
C GLY A 227 18.13 -6.68 3.22
N VAL A 228 18.84 -7.64 2.62
CA VAL A 228 20.06 -8.24 3.20
C VAL A 228 21.14 -7.18 3.41
N THR A 229 21.29 -6.25 2.47
CA THR A 229 22.24 -5.13 2.59
C THR A 229 21.88 -4.23 3.76
N ARG A 230 20.60 -3.88 3.94
CA ARG A 230 20.13 -3.11 5.11
C ARG A 230 20.36 -3.86 6.42
N MET A 231 20.12 -5.17 6.48
CA MET A 231 20.39 -5.98 7.68
C MET A 231 21.87 -5.90 8.10
N ARG A 232 22.79 -5.97 7.14
CA ARG A 232 24.24 -5.87 7.43
C ARG A 232 24.62 -4.49 7.96
N GLN A 233 24.05 -3.43 7.39
CA GLN A 233 24.31 -2.07 7.88
C GLN A 233 23.75 -1.84 9.28
N LEU A 234 22.57 -2.39 9.59
CA LEU A 234 22.00 -2.34 10.94
C LEU A 234 22.87 -3.11 11.94
N ASP A 235 23.33 -4.31 11.58
CA ASP A 235 24.26 -5.09 12.42
C ASP A 235 25.54 -4.32 12.71
N GLU A 236 26.11 -3.62 11.71
CA GLU A 236 27.28 -2.78 11.90
C GLU A 236 27.01 -1.57 12.81
N LEU A 237 25.87 -0.89 12.62
CA LEU A 237 25.42 0.20 13.48
C LEU A 237 25.28 -0.25 14.94
N PHE A 238 24.62 -1.38 15.20
CA PHE A 238 24.43 -1.90 16.54
C PHE A 238 25.76 -2.30 17.20
N LYS A 239 26.68 -2.90 16.46
CA LYS A 239 28.03 -3.19 16.95
C LYS A 239 28.81 -1.94 17.35
N GLN A 240 28.60 -0.82 16.65
CA GLN A 240 29.22 0.46 17.03
C GLN A 240 28.63 1.00 18.32
N TYR A 241 27.30 0.93 18.47
CA TYR A 241 26.60 1.32 19.70
C TYR A 241 27.06 0.50 20.91
N ASP A 242 27.13 -0.82 20.77
CA ASP A 242 27.57 -1.72 21.85
C ASP A 242 29.02 -1.45 22.29
N LYS A 243 29.88 -0.98 21.38
CA LYS A 243 31.25 -0.59 21.71
C LYS A 243 31.28 0.71 22.50
N GLN A 244 30.46 1.68 22.13
CA GLN A 244 30.37 2.97 22.84
C GLN A 244 29.77 2.81 24.24
N ALA A 245 28.82 1.89 24.43
CA ALA A 245 28.24 1.59 25.74
C ALA A 245 29.20 0.89 26.73
N ARG A 246 30.38 0.47 26.27
CA ARG A 246 31.42 -0.22 27.07
C ARG A 246 32.61 0.67 27.43
N THR A 247 32.58 1.95 27.04
CA THR A 247 33.55 3.00 27.38
C THR A 247 32.92 4.02 28.31
#